data_AF-A0AAW1X2G7-F1
#
_entry.id   AF-A0AAW1X2G7-F1
#
_cell.length_a   1.000
_cell.length_b   1.000
_cell.length_c   1.000
_cell.angle_alpha   90.00
_cell.angle_beta   90.00
_cell.angle_gamma   90.00
#
_symmetry.space_group_name_H-M   'P 1'
#
loop_
_entity.id
_entity.type
_entity.pdbx_description
1 polymer ?
#
loop_
_entity_poly.entity_id
_entity_poly.type
_entity_poly.pdbx_seq_one_letter_code
_entity_poly.pdbx_strand_id
1 'polypeptide(L)' 'MNSQGNSASSTSRSGRKEKQPSHTWTPVEDVALVEALTELCVSGNWKADNGFKSGYLTQLEKNYRAKATELWIES' A
#
# COMPACT_ATOMS: atom_id res chain seq x y z
N MET A 1 -21.36 8.57 -49.21
CA MET A 1 -20.58 9.20 -48.13
C MET A 1 -21.25 8.88 -46.80
N ASN A 2 -20.43 8.42 -45.84
CA ASN A 2 -20.62 8.31 -44.39
C ASN A 2 -21.67 9.29 -43.75
N SER A 3 -22.33 9.03 -42.61
CA SER A 3 -21.78 8.55 -41.33
C SER A 3 -22.87 8.18 -40.31
N GLN A 4 -22.57 7.12 -39.53
CA GLN A 4 -22.74 6.95 -38.08
C GLN A 4 -24.09 7.18 -37.39
N GLY A 5 -24.50 6.17 -36.62
CA GLY A 5 -25.33 6.38 -35.44
C GLY A 5 -25.64 5.10 -34.66
N ASN A 6 -24.99 4.97 -33.50
CA ASN A 6 -25.43 4.19 -32.34
C ASN A 6 -24.94 2.74 -32.19
N SER A 7 -23.63 2.59 -31.94
CA SER A 7 -23.12 1.45 -31.16
C SER A 7 -23.52 1.64 -29.71
N ALA A 8 -24.54 0.91 -29.25
CA ALA A 8 -24.89 0.83 -27.84
C ALA A 8 -23.74 0.15 -27.08
N SER A 9 -22.84 0.96 -26.52
CA SER A 9 -21.79 0.51 -25.61
C SER A 9 -22.42 0.14 -24.27
N SER A 10 -22.80 -1.14 -24.14
CA SER A 10 -23.14 -1.78 -22.88
C SER A 10 -21.90 -1.79 -21.97
N THR A 11 -21.69 -0.69 -21.25
CA THR A 11 -20.66 -0.63 -20.20
C THR A 11 -21.23 -1.28 -18.94
N SER A 12 -21.42 -2.60 -18.97
CA SER A 12 -21.67 -3.38 -17.76
C SER A 12 -20.37 -3.52 -16.97
N ARG A 13 -19.91 -2.43 -16.36
CA ARG A 13 -18.85 -2.48 -15.32
C ARG A 13 -19.48 -2.85 -13.98
N SER A 14 -20.18 -3.98 -13.91
CA SER A 14 -20.54 -4.60 -12.64
C SER A 14 -19.50 -5.67 -12.31
N GLY A 15 -18.24 -5.25 -12.22
CA GLY A 15 -17.20 -6.02 -11.55
C GLY A 15 -17.33 -5.75 -10.06
N ARG A 16 -18.09 -6.59 -9.35
CA ARG A 16 -18.15 -6.58 -7.89
C ARG A 16 -16.73 -6.91 -7.42
N LYS A 17 -15.91 -5.89 -7.15
CA LYS A 17 -14.59 -6.08 -6.54
C LYS A 17 -14.84 -6.84 -5.25
N GLU A 18 -14.39 -8.10 -5.18
CA GLU A 18 -14.37 -8.83 -3.92
C GLU A 18 -13.79 -7.89 -2.87
N LYS A 19 -14.54 -7.69 -1.78
CA LYS A 19 -14.08 -6.89 -0.66
C LYS A 19 -12.86 -7.62 -0.13
N GLN A 20 -11.68 -7.15 -0.51
CA GLN A 20 -10.43 -7.59 0.09
C GLN A 20 -10.61 -7.42 1.61
N PRO A 21 -10.25 -8.43 2.41
CA PRO A 21 -10.35 -8.31 3.86
C PRO A 21 -9.55 -7.08 4.27
N SER A 22 -10.21 -6.13 4.93
CA SER A 22 -9.53 -4.98 5.51
C SER A 22 -8.61 -5.51 6.60
N HIS A 23 -7.30 -5.33 6.42
CA HIS A 23 -6.35 -5.67 7.46
C HIS A 23 -6.61 -4.79 8.68
N THR A 24 -6.83 -5.41 9.83
CA THR A 24 -6.97 -4.73 11.12
C THR A 24 -5.59 -4.71 11.77
N TRP A 25 -5.03 -3.51 11.92
CA TRP A 25 -3.76 -3.31 12.60
C TRP A 25 -3.91 -3.64 14.09
N THR A 26 -3.06 -4.52 14.60
CA THR A 26 -2.92 -4.74 16.04
C THR A 26 -2.00 -3.69 16.68
N PRO A 27 -2.08 -3.42 18.00
CA PRO A 27 -1.20 -2.45 18.64
C PRO A 27 0.30 -2.75 18.49
N VAL A 28 0.66 -4.04 18.47
CA VAL A 28 2.06 -4.48 18.27
C VAL A 28 2.52 -4.17 16.85
N GLU A 29 1.68 -4.45 15.86
CA GLU A 29 1.94 -4.11 14.47
C GLU A 29 1.98 -2.60 14.23
N ASP A 30 1.14 -1.83 14.91
CA ASP A 30 1.13 -0.37 14.83
C ASP A 30 2.46 0.24 15.31
N VAL A 31 3.00 -0.24 16.43
CA VAL A 31 4.32 0.17 16.93
C VAL A 31 5.42 -0.16 15.90
N ALA A 32 5.45 -1.39 15.39
CA ALA A 32 6.42 -1.80 14.36
C ALA A 32 6.32 -0.95 13.08
N LEU A 33 5.09 -0.59 12.68
CA LEU A 33 4.84 0.26 11.53
C LEU A 33 5.38 1.68 11.74
N VAL A 34 5.09 2.28 12.89
CA VAL A 34 5.54 3.64 13.24
C VAL A 34 7.07 3.70 13.32
N GLU A 35 7.71 2.70 13.90
CA GLU A 35 9.18 2.63 13.92
C GLU A 35 9.77 2.49 12.51
N ALA A 36 9.23 1.59 11.69
CA ALA A 36 9.68 1.42 10.31
C ALA A 36 9.54 2.72 9.51
N LEU A 37 8.40 3.42 9.63
CA LEU A 37 8.18 4.73 9.00
C LEU A 37 9.19 5.78 9.49
N THR A 38 9.47 5.79 10.79
CA THR A 38 10.41 6.74 11.40
C THR A 38 11.83 6.51 10.90
N GLU A 39 12.31 5.26 10.88
CA GLU A 39 13.64 4.91 10.34
C GLU A 39 13.78 5.29 8.85
N LEU A 40 12.75 4.99 8.05
CA LEU A 40 12.69 5.36 6.63
C LEU A 40 12.71 6.89 6.43
N CYS A 41 12.08 7.64 7.33
CA CYS A 41 12.06 9.10 7.30
C CYS A 41 13.43 9.69 7.71
N VAL A 42 14.01 9.18 8.80
CA VAL A 42 15.32 9.61 9.33
C VAL A 42 16.45 9.32 8.34
N SER A 43 16.39 8.19 7.62
CA SER A 43 17.36 7.84 6.59
C SER A 43 17.47 8.91 5.49
N GLY A 44 16.42 9.71 5.25
CA GLY A 44 16.42 10.78 4.24
C GLY A 44 16.48 10.29 2.78
N ASN A 45 16.88 9.04 2.55
CA ASN A 45 17.08 8.43 1.23
C ASN A 45 15.78 8.26 0.42
N TRP A 46 14.63 8.28 1.07
CA TRP A 46 13.33 7.94 0.47
C TRP A 46 12.44 9.15 0.18
N LYS A 47 12.89 10.35 0.57
CA LYS A 47 12.27 11.62 0.15
C LYS A 47 12.59 11.85 -1.33
N ALA A 48 11.56 12.15 -2.12
CA ALA A 48 11.68 12.67 -3.49
C ALA A 48 11.14 14.10 -3.53
N ASP A 49 11.65 14.94 -4.45
CA ASP A 49 11.25 16.35 -4.59
C ASP A 49 9.73 16.57 -4.69
N ASN A 50 8.97 15.57 -5.17
CA ASN A 50 7.51 15.61 -5.31
C ASN A 50 6.75 14.51 -4.54
N GLY A 51 7.36 13.87 -3.53
CA GLY A 51 6.68 12.86 -2.72
C GLY A 51 7.58 11.70 -2.29
N PHE A 52 7.06 10.47 -2.37
CA PHE A 52 7.80 9.26 -2.04
C PHE A 52 8.44 8.63 -3.27
N LYS A 53 9.65 8.08 -3.13
CA LYS A 53 10.29 7.31 -4.19
C LYS A 53 9.47 6.05 -4.53
N SER A 54 9.53 5.60 -5.77
CA SER A 54 8.96 4.30 -6.14
C SER A 54 9.63 3.20 -5.31
N GLY A 55 8.84 2.24 -4.84
CA GLY A 55 9.32 1.20 -3.92
C GLY A 55 9.36 1.59 -2.45
N TYR A 56 8.95 2.80 -2.06
CA TYR A 56 8.82 3.20 -0.65
C TYR A 56 7.97 2.21 0.15
N LEU A 57 6.79 1.86 -0.36
CA LEU A 57 5.90 0.88 0.27
C LEU A 57 6.57 -0.50 0.37
N THR A 58 7.28 -0.94 -0.67
CA THR A 58 8.01 -2.22 -0.63
C THR A 58 9.12 -2.21 0.42
N GLN A 59 9.83 -1.10 0.58
CA GLN A 59 10.84 -0.98 1.62
C GLN A 59 10.21 -0.90 3.01
N LEU A 60 9.11 -0.17 3.16
CA LEU A 60 8.34 -0.09 4.39
C LEU A 60 7.85 -1.48 4.81
N GLU A 61 7.25 -2.24 3.90
CA GLU A 61 6.80 -3.61 4.17
C GLU A 61 7.95 -4.52 4.61
N LYS A 62 9.15 -4.37 4.05
CA LYS A 62 10.33 -5.15 4.48
C LYS A 62 10.75 -4.81 5.92
N ASN A 63 10.84 -3.52 6.25
CA ASN A 63 11.23 -3.07 7.59
C ASN A 63 10.16 -3.43 8.62
N TYR A 64 8.90 -3.17 8.28
CA TYR A 64 7.76 -3.55 9.08
C TYR A 64 7.73 -5.06 9.34
N ARG A 65 7.90 -5.90 8.31
CA ARG A 65 7.91 -7.36 8.48
C ARG A 65 9.05 -7.82 9.38
N ALA A 66 10.25 -7.25 9.24
CA ALA A 66 11.37 -7.56 10.12
C ALA A 66 11.05 -7.24 11.58
N LYS A 67 10.57 -6.01 11.85
CA LYS A 67 10.19 -5.56 13.20
C LYS A 67 9.02 -6.35 13.78
N ALA A 68 7.98 -6.60 12.98
CA ALA A 68 6.84 -7.41 13.39
C ALA A 68 7.29 -8.83 13.74
N THR A 69 8.18 -9.46 12.97
CA THR A 69 8.68 -10.80 13.34
C THR A 69 9.48 -10.82 14.64
N GLU A 70 10.25 -9.76 14.93
CA GLU A 70 11.02 -9.66 16.18
C GLU A 70 10.09 -9.51 17.40
N LEU A 71 9.07 -8.66 17.31
CA LEU A 71 8.10 -8.48 18.40
C LEU A 71 7.25 -9.71 18.70
N TRP A 72 7.05 -10.59 17.72
CA TRP A 72 6.34 -11.87 17.91
C TRP A 72 7.21 -12.97 18.54
N ILE A 73 8.54 -12.87 18.44
CA ILE A 73 9.46 -13.83 19.05
C ILE A 73 9.70 -13.51 20.54
N GLU A 74 9.49 -12.25 20.93
CA GLU A 74 9.69 -11.74 22.30
C GLU A 74 8.42 -11.70 23.19
N SER A 75 7.31 -12.32 22.75
CA SER A 75 6.03 -12.41 23.50
C SER A 75 5.75 -13.79 24.10
#